data_AF-A0A2J6HWF2-F1
#
_entry.id   AF-A0A2J6HWF2-F1
#
_cell.length_a   1.000
_cell.length_b   1.000
_cell.length_c   1.000
_cell.angle_alpha   90.00
_cell.angle_beta   90.00
_cell.angle_gamma   90.00
#
_symmetry.space_group_name_H-M   'P 1'
#
loop_
_entity.id
_entity.type
_entity.pdbx_description
1 polymer ?
#
loop_
_entity_poly.entity_id
_entity_poly.type
_entity_poly.pdbx_seq_one_letter_code
_entity_poly.pdbx_strand_id
1 'polypeptide(L)'
;MKKKSAIIVFALLFAGFTFNYCNKEKKSYDTSFSQDNAYVENVFNNVSNIADEAFELSSNRSNLELTTSYYLSECAEVILDLSTNPYLLSIDFGEENCLCNDGRYRRGKIMTTFTGMYREPGTVITHTLENYFVDNDKVIGTMVVTNTGLNELEYMQYDVEVNGQVHKANNGRIISWVSDRTREWIEGRESFEVMDDVYLISGTASGESSDSLSEGNNRKLMNTWQMHTTSPLRVALNCNWVSAGTLIVNASGWDEAIIEYG
;
A
#
# COMPACT_ATOMS: atom_id res chain seq x y z
N MET A 1 -7.31 88.42 -42.86
CA MET A 1 -7.22 88.07 -41.42
C MET A 1 -7.85 86.70 -41.17
N LYS A 2 -7.04 85.74 -40.69
CA LYS A 2 -7.31 84.56 -39.85
C LYS A 2 -6.49 83.35 -40.33
N LYS A 3 -5.31 83.17 -39.72
CA LYS A 3 -4.51 81.95 -39.64
C LYS A 3 -5.33 80.82 -39.00
N LYS A 4 -5.14 79.55 -39.42
CA LYS A 4 -5.03 78.31 -38.58
C LYS A 4 -4.45 77.21 -39.48
N SER A 5 -3.16 76.88 -39.37
CA SER A 5 -2.54 75.84 -38.52
C SER A 5 -2.68 74.43 -39.08
N ALA A 6 -1.51 73.86 -39.41
CA ALA A 6 -1.25 72.49 -39.83
C ALA A 6 -1.44 71.49 -38.69
N ILE A 7 -1.91 70.29 -39.01
CA ILE A 7 -1.71 69.07 -38.23
C ILE A 7 -1.47 67.92 -39.21
N ILE A 8 -0.23 67.46 -39.28
CA ILE A 8 0.19 66.25 -39.99
C ILE A 8 -0.01 65.09 -38.99
N VAL A 9 -0.93 64.17 -39.29
CA VAL A 9 -1.12 62.96 -38.48
C VAL A 9 -0.20 61.88 -39.03
N PHE A 10 0.83 61.56 -38.23
CA PHE A 10 1.79 60.49 -38.48
C PHE A 10 1.15 59.16 -38.04
N ALA A 11 0.63 58.38 -38.98
CA ALA A 11 0.09 57.05 -38.72
C ALA A 11 1.24 56.04 -38.60
N LEU A 12 1.71 55.82 -37.38
CA LEU A 12 2.60 54.71 -37.00
C LEU A 12 1.84 53.38 -37.16
N LEU A 13 2.07 52.68 -38.27
CA LEU A 13 1.71 51.27 -38.45
C LEU A 13 2.60 50.42 -37.53
N PHE A 14 2.11 50.20 -36.31
CA PHE A 14 2.70 49.31 -35.33
C PHE A 14 2.61 47.87 -35.85
N ALA A 15 3.76 47.26 -36.14
CA ALA A 15 3.88 45.87 -36.51
C ALA A 15 3.34 44.99 -35.38
N GLY A 16 2.17 44.40 -35.58
CA GLY A 16 1.60 43.39 -34.70
C GLY A 16 2.40 42.10 -34.78
N PHE A 17 3.47 42.00 -33.98
CA PHE A 17 4.02 40.71 -33.59
C PHE A 17 2.98 40.03 -32.69
N THR A 18 2.18 39.16 -33.28
CA THR A 18 1.38 38.21 -32.52
C THR A 18 2.33 37.21 -31.88
N PHE A 19 2.67 37.43 -30.61
CA PHE A 19 3.27 36.41 -29.77
C PHE A 19 2.26 35.27 -29.67
N ASN A 20 2.43 34.23 -30.49
CA ASN A 20 1.85 32.92 -30.23
C ASN A 20 2.54 32.39 -28.97
N TYR A 21 1.96 32.70 -27.82
CA TYR A 21 2.31 32.05 -26.57
C TYR A 21 1.89 30.57 -26.71
N CYS A 22 2.87 29.71 -26.98
CA CYS A 22 2.69 28.28 -26.87
C CYS A 22 2.47 27.98 -25.39
N ASN A 23 1.21 27.94 -24.96
CA ASN A 23 0.84 27.34 -23.69
C ASN A 23 1.28 25.87 -23.79
N LYS A 24 2.43 25.53 -23.21
CA LYS A 24 2.72 24.15 -22.87
C LYS A 24 1.62 23.76 -21.89
N GLU A 25 0.67 22.95 -22.36
CA GLU A 25 -0.30 22.32 -21.47
C GLU A 25 0.51 21.57 -20.42
N LYS A 26 0.49 22.06 -19.17
CA LYS A 26 0.97 21.29 -18.05
C LYS A 26 -0.03 20.15 -17.91
N LYS A 27 0.31 18.95 -18.41
CA LYS A 27 -0.41 17.75 -18.01
C LYS A 27 -0.30 17.68 -16.49
N SER A 28 -1.41 17.92 -15.80
CA SER A 28 -1.51 17.58 -14.38
C SER A 28 -1.49 16.06 -14.34
N TYR A 29 -0.41 15.47 -13.82
CA TYR A 29 -0.35 14.04 -13.64
C TYR A 29 -1.43 13.63 -12.64
N ASP A 30 -2.32 12.72 -13.03
CA ASP A 30 -3.22 12.10 -12.09
C ASP A 30 -2.43 11.10 -11.24
N THR A 31 -2.22 11.44 -9.97
CA THR A 31 -1.48 10.59 -9.02
C THR A 31 -2.40 9.68 -8.22
N SER A 32 -3.70 9.63 -8.53
CA SER A 32 -4.70 8.87 -7.78
C SER A 32 -4.38 7.38 -7.72
N PHE A 33 -3.95 6.77 -8.84
CA PHE A 33 -3.56 5.36 -8.88
C PHE A 33 -2.35 5.06 -7.98
N SER A 34 -1.38 5.97 -7.91
CA SER A 34 -0.19 5.80 -7.06
C SER A 34 -0.56 5.87 -5.58
N GLN A 35 -1.45 6.80 -5.23
CA GLN A 35 -1.97 6.93 -3.87
C GLN A 35 -2.82 5.72 -3.47
N ASP A 36 -3.68 5.25 -4.37
CA ASP A 36 -4.53 4.08 -4.16
C ASP A 36 -3.68 2.82 -3.98
N ASN A 37 -2.68 2.60 -4.83
CA ASN A 37 -1.75 1.49 -4.70
C ASN A 37 -0.98 1.55 -3.38
N ALA A 38 -0.36 2.68 -3.07
CA ALA A 38 0.41 2.83 -1.84
C ALA A 38 -0.44 2.59 -0.59
N TYR A 39 -1.70 3.05 -0.60
CA TYR A 39 -2.64 2.84 0.49
C TYR A 39 -3.05 1.37 0.64
N VAL A 40 -3.52 0.72 -0.43
CA VAL A 40 -3.98 -0.69 -0.35
C VAL A 40 -2.83 -1.65 -0.04
N GLU A 41 -1.65 -1.42 -0.63
CA GLU A 41 -0.45 -2.19 -0.34
C GLU A 41 -0.05 -2.05 1.13
N ASN A 42 -0.06 -0.82 1.67
CA ASN A 42 0.23 -0.59 3.08
C ASN A 42 -0.78 -1.31 3.99
N VAL A 43 -2.08 -1.26 3.68
CA VAL A 43 -3.12 -1.95 4.46
C VAL A 43 -2.85 -3.46 4.54
N PHE A 44 -2.56 -4.11 3.41
CA PHE A 44 -2.27 -5.56 3.42
C PHE A 44 -0.92 -5.91 4.03
N ASN A 45 0.11 -5.07 3.85
CA ASN A 45 1.38 -5.24 4.56
C ASN A 45 1.18 -5.16 6.08
N ASN A 46 0.33 -4.24 6.54
CA ASN A 46 0.00 -4.11 7.96
C ASN A 46 -0.73 -5.35 8.48
N VAL A 47 -1.62 -5.99 7.68
CA VAL A 47 -2.27 -7.25 8.09
C VAL A 47 -1.23 -8.33 8.42
N SER A 48 -0.22 -8.51 7.56
CA SER A 48 0.89 -9.45 7.83
C SER A 48 1.69 -9.03 9.04
N ASN A 49 2.14 -7.77 9.12
CA ASN A 49 3.00 -7.31 10.21
C ASN A 49 2.30 -7.38 11.59
N ILE A 50 1.00 -7.10 11.64
CA ILE A 50 0.19 -7.27 12.85
C ILE A 50 0.10 -8.76 13.23
N ALA A 51 -0.08 -9.65 12.26
CA ALA A 51 -0.11 -11.09 12.51
C ALA A 51 1.25 -11.63 12.97
N ASP A 52 2.34 -11.16 12.37
CA ASP A 52 3.72 -11.49 12.76
C ASP A 52 3.96 -11.04 14.21
N GLU A 53 3.65 -9.78 14.56
CA GLU A 53 3.76 -9.26 15.93
C GLU A 53 2.89 -10.05 16.92
N ALA A 54 1.61 -10.29 16.58
CA ALA A 54 0.70 -11.06 17.41
C ALA A 54 1.20 -12.49 17.67
N PHE A 55 1.81 -13.13 16.67
CA PHE A 55 2.40 -14.45 16.80
C PHE A 55 3.60 -14.43 17.76
N GLU A 56 4.52 -13.49 17.61
CA GLU A 56 5.69 -13.37 18.49
C GLU A 56 5.28 -13.09 19.95
N LEU A 57 4.29 -12.22 20.17
CA LEU A 57 3.75 -11.92 21.50
C LEU A 57 3.07 -13.13 22.16
N SER A 58 2.30 -13.90 21.39
CA SER A 58 1.51 -15.02 21.92
C SER A 58 2.29 -16.31 22.06
N SER A 59 3.29 -16.53 21.21
CA SER A 59 4.17 -17.71 21.27
C SER A 59 5.26 -17.57 22.35
N ASN A 60 5.65 -16.34 22.69
CA ASN A 60 6.65 -16.09 23.71
C ASN A 60 6.01 -15.95 25.11
N ARG A 61 6.29 -16.89 26.01
CA ARG A 61 5.77 -16.91 27.39
C ARG A 61 6.35 -15.84 28.32
N SER A 62 7.18 -14.93 27.82
CA SER A 62 7.80 -13.86 28.61
C SER A 62 7.15 -12.51 28.33
N ASN A 63 6.24 -12.09 29.20
CA ASN A 63 5.89 -10.70 29.59
C ASN A 63 6.00 -9.54 28.56
N LEU A 64 5.95 -9.75 27.24
CA LEU A 64 5.70 -8.66 26.31
C LEU A 64 4.22 -8.31 26.47
N GLU A 65 3.98 -7.35 27.34
CA GLU A 65 2.68 -6.72 27.45
C GLU A 65 2.36 -6.03 26.12
N LEU A 66 1.07 -6.03 25.74
CA LEU A 66 0.54 -5.27 24.60
C LEU A 66 0.98 -3.79 24.62
N THR A 67 1.35 -3.26 25.79
CA THR A 67 1.91 -1.92 25.99
C THR A 67 3.27 -1.70 25.29
N THR A 68 4.00 -2.77 24.96
CA THR A 68 5.28 -2.74 24.25
C THR A 68 5.18 -3.09 22.77
N SER A 69 3.98 -3.44 22.30
CA SER A 69 3.72 -3.73 20.88
C SER A 69 3.61 -2.45 20.06
N TYR A 70 4.03 -2.51 18.79
CA TYR A 70 4.00 -1.40 17.86
C TYR A 70 2.61 -1.22 17.23
N TYR A 71 1.96 -2.30 16.79
CA TYR A 71 0.64 -2.20 16.17
C TYR A 71 -0.48 -2.42 17.16
N LEU A 72 -0.40 -3.48 17.97
CA LEU A 72 -1.50 -3.86 18.84
C LEU A 72 -1.64 -2.89 20.02
N SER A 73 -2.81 -2.87 20.65
CA SER A 73 -3.05 -2.13 21.89
C SER A 73 -3.94 -2.96 22.81
N GLU A 74 -4.18 -2.48 24.02
CA GLU A 74 -4.93 -3.22 25.05
C GLU A 74 -6.37 -3.59 24.66
N CYS A 75 -6.95 -2.95 23.65
CA CYS A 75 -8.30 -3.29 23.15
C CYS A 75 -8.33 -4.45 22.16
N ALA A 76 -7.18 -4.96 21.70
CA ALA A 76 -7.11 -6.13 20.83
C ALA A 76 -6.98 -7.42 21.66
N GLU A 77 -7.84 -8.40 21.38
CA GLU A 77 -7.73 -9.75 21.94
C GLU A 77 -6.97 -10.66 20.96
N VAL A 78 -5.88 -11.27 21.43
CA VAL A 78 -5.07 -12.20 20.64
C VAL A 78 -5.21 -13.61 21.20
N ILE A 79 -5.62 -14.55 20.34
CA ILE A 79 -5.76 -15.97 20.68
C ILE A 79 -4.92 -16.80 19.73
N LEU A 80 -3.99 -17.58 20.28
CA LEU A 80 -3.20 -18.57 19.55
C LEU A 80 -3.67 -19.98 19.91
N ASP A 81 -4.30 -20.67 18.96
CA ASP A 81 -4.75 -22.05 19.09
C ASP A 81 -3.86 -22.98 18.25
N LEU A 82 -3.08 -23.82 18.93
CA LEU A 82 -2.20 -24.82 18.34
C LEU A 82 -2.76 -26.26 18.47
N SER A 83 -4.03 -26.41 18.85
CA SER A 83 -4.65 -27.72 19.12
C SER A 83 -5.08 -28.48 17.87
N THR A 84 -5.32 -27.77 16.76
CA THR A 84 -5.74 -28.33 15.47
C THR A 84 -4.86 -27.79 14.35
N ASN A 85 -4.61 -28.60 13.31
CA ASN A 85 -3.87 -28.19 12.11
C ASN A 85 -4.88 -28.04 10.95
N PRO A 86 -4.95 -26.88 10.27
CA PRO A 86 -4.08 -25.70 10.42
C PRO A 86 -4.25 -24.98 11.75
N TYR A 87 -3.12 -24.55 12.32
CA TYR A 87 -3.08 -23.76 13.54
C TYR A 87 -3.73 -22.40 13.30
N LEU A 88 -4.26 -21.78 14.36
CA LEU A 88 -5.03 -20.54 14.26
C LEU A 88 -4.46 -19.46 15.18
N LEU A 89 -4.24 -18.29 14.61
CA LEU A 89 -4.00 -17.04 15.33
C LEU A 89 -5.15 -16.07 15.00
N SER A 90 -5.93 -15.72 16.01
CA SER A 90 -7.03 -14.77 15.92
C SER A 90 -6.65 -13.47 16.59
N ILE A 91 -6.85 -12.35 15.90
CA ILE A 91 -6.68 -10.99 16.43
C ILE A 91 -8.03 -10.29 16.30
N ASP A 92 -8.69 -10.05 17.42
CA ASP A 92 -10.02 -9.45 17.49
C ASP A 92 -9.94 -8.02 18.05
N PHE A 93 -10.31 -7.03 17.25
CA PHE A 93 -10.35 -5.63 17.65
C PHE A 93 -11.73 -5.21 18.19
N GLY A 94 -12.70 -6.15 18.23
CA GLY A 94 -14.08 -5.89 18.64
C GLY A 94 -14.92 -5.20 17.55
N GLU A 95 -16.18 -4.91 17.89
CA GLU A 95 -17.12 -4.23 16.99
C GLU A 95 -16.95 -2.71 16.98
N GLU A 96 -16.40 -2.14 18.06
CA GLU A 96 -16.11 -0.72 18.21
C GLU A 96 -14.69 -0.38 17.76
N ASN A 97 -14.42 0.88 17.46
CA ASN A 97 -13.09 1.31 17.01
C ASN A 97 -12.07 1.20 18.17
N CYS A 98 -11.15 0.26 18.03
CA CYS A 98 -9.95 0.11 18.85
C CYS A 98 -8.86 1.05 18.33
N LEU A 99 -8.39 1.99 19.17
CA LEU A 99 -7.22 2.82 18.85
C LEU A 99 -5.95 2.00 19.11
N CYS A 100 -5.25 1.69 18.03
CA CYS A 100 -4.01 0.92 18.04
C CYS A 100 -2.78 1.80 18.33
N ASN A 101 -1.66 1.18 18.72
CA ASN A 101 -0.44 1.90 19.12
C ASN A 101 0.22 2.63 17.94
N ASP A 102 -0.04 2.21 16.70
CA ASP A 102 0.38 2.88 15.47
C ASP A 102 -0.51 4.09 15.08
N GLY A 103 -1.48 4.45 15.93
CA GLY A 103 -2.37 5.60 15.76
C GLY A 103 -3.54 5.38 14.79
N ARG A 104 -3.77 4.14 14.34
CA ARG A 104 -4.90 3.79 13.47
C ARG A 104 -6.08 3.25 14.29
N TYR A 105 -7.29 3.49 13.80
CA TYR A 105 -8.48 2.86 14.36
C TYR A 105 -8.78 1.56 13.62
N ARG A 106 -8.90 0.45 14.37
CA ARG A 106 -9.24 -0.87 13.83
C ARG A 106 -10.49 -1.43 14.50
N ARG A 107 -11.25 -2.23 13.76
CA ARG A 107 -12.39 -3.03 14.28
C ARG A 107 -12.57 -4.28 13.42
N GLY A 108 -13.26 -5.29 13.92
CA GLY A 108 -13.36 -6.62 13.32
C GLY A 108 -12.16 -7.50 13.62
N LYS A 109 -11.92 -8.53 12.80
CA LYS A 109 -10.89 -9.54 13.08
C LYS A 109 -9.95 -9.81 11.92
N ILE A 110 -8.71 -10.13 12.26
CA ILE A 110 -7.75 -10.77 11.38
C ILE A 110 -7.62 -12.23 11.84
N MET A 111 -7.96 -13.16 10.96
CA MET A 111 -7.84 -14.59 11.21
C MET A 111 -6.66 -15.13 10.39
N THR A 112 -5.67 -15.69 11.07
CA THR A 112 -4.46 -16.20 10.44
C THR A 112 -4.35 -17.69 10.69
N THR A 113 -4.38 -18.49 9.61
CA THR A 113 -4.18 -19.94 9.69
C THR A 113 -2.81 -20.32 9.16
N PHE A 114 -2.16 -21.33 9.74
CA PHE A 114 -0.85 -21.77 9.28
C PHE A 114 -0.65 -23.28 9.40
N THR A 115 -0.03 -23.89 8.37
CA THR A 115 0.02 -25.36 8.18
C THR A 115 1.14 -26.08 8.95
N GLY A 116 2.17 -25.34 9.38
CA GLY A 116 3.37 -25.82 10.06
C GLY A 116 3.87 -24.78 11.07
N MET A 117 5.09 -24.89 11.58
CA MET A 117 5.62 -23.82 12.45
C MET A 117 5.81 -22.53 11.64
N TYR A 118 5.54 -21.38 12.25
CA TYR A 118 5.42 -20.09 11.55
C TYR A 118 6.63 -19.72 10.68
N ARG A 119 7.85 -20.04 11.13
CA ARG A 119 9.11 -19.79 10.41
C ARG A 119 9.69 -21.03 9.69
N GLU A 120 8.96 -22.14 9.67
CA GLU A 120 9.40 -23.38 9.02
C GLU A 120 9.21 -23.32 7.50
N PRO A 121 10.21 -23.74 6.70
CA PRO A 121 10.07 -23.84 5.25
C PRO A 121 8.90 -24.75 4.86
N GLY A 122 8.11 -24.33 3.88
CA GLY A 122 6.90 -25.00 3.42
C GLY A 122 5.64 -24.65 4.21
N THR A 123 5.73 -23.87 5.29
CA THR A 123 4.56 -23.36 6.00
C THR A 123 3.83 -22.34 5.13
N VAL A 124 2.52 -22.57 4.99
CA VAL A 124 1.59 -21.67 4.30
C VAL A 124 0.77 -20.95 5.35
N ILE A 125 0.89 -19.63 5.40
CA ILE A 125 0.20 -18.73 6.32
C ILE A 125 -0.89 -18.02 5.52
N THR A 126 -2.15 -18.17 5.90
CA THR A 126 -3.30 -17.57 5.21
C THR A 126 -4.00 -16.61 6.15
N HIS A 127 -4.02 -15.33 5.78
CA HIS A 127 -4.76 -14.27 6.46
C HIS A 127 -6.11 -14.05 5.78
N THR A 128 -7.18 -14.10 6.57
CA THR A 128 -8.54 -13.71 6.18
C THR A 128 -9.06 -12.64 7.14
N LEU A 129 -10.04 -11.87 6.65
CA LEU A 129 -10.52 -10.68 7.33
C LEU A 129 -12.02 -10.81 7.61
N GLU A 130 -12.40 -10.80 8.88
CA GLU A 130 -13.80 -10.89 9.30
C GLU A 130 -14.31 -9.54 9.76
N ASN A 131 -15.14 -8.90 8.93
CA ASN A 131 -15.65 -7.55 9.18
C ASN A 131 -14.55 -6.57 9.60
N TYR A 132 -13.37 -6.67 9.00
CA TYR A 132 -12.21 -5.86 9.36
C TYR A 132 -12.27 -4.46 8.73
N PHE A 133 -11.94 -3.44 9.52
CA PHE A 133 -11.87 -2.06 9.06
C PHE A 133 -10.62 -1.36 9.60
N VAL A 134 -10.09 -0.43 8.80
CA VAL A 134 -9.00 0.48 9.18
C VAL A 134 -9.45 1.91 8.89
N ASP A 135 -9.47 2.76 9.91
CA ASP A 135 -9.95 4.15 9.83
C ASP A 135 -11.33 4.30 9.16
N ASN A 136 -12.21 3.33 9.45
CA ASN A 136 -13.55 3.14 8.87
C ASN A 136 -13.61 2.55 7.47
N ASP A 137 -12.50 2.43 6.75
CA ASP A 137 -12.46 1.78 5.45
C ASP A 137 -12.56 0.27 5.63
N LYS A 138 -13.48 -0.38 4.91
CA LYS A 138 -13.68 -1.84 5.02
C LYS A 138 -12.63 -2.54 4.18
N VAL A 139 -11.91 -3.48 4.76
CA VAL A 139 -10.89 -4.28 4.08
C VAL A 139 -11.44 -5.69 3.91
N ILE A 140 -11.38 -6.20 2.69
CA ILE A 140 -11.87 -7.52 2.31
C ILE A 140 -10.77 -8.18 1.50
N GLY A 141 -10.53 -9.47 1.70
CA GLY A 141 -9.59 -10.19 0.86
C GLY A 141 -8.96 -11.37 1.58
N THR A 142 -7.98 -11.93 0.88
CA THR A 142 -7.12 -13.00 1.39
C THR A 142 -5.69 -12.69 1.01
N MET A 143 -4.79 -12.92 1.96
CA MET A 143 -3.35 -12.85 1.77
C MET A 143 -2.77 -14.22 2.14
N VAL A 144 -1.99 -14.81 1.24
CA VAL A 144 -1.32 -16.08 1.44
C VAL A 144 0.18 -15.83 1.40
N VAL A 145 0.87 -16.22 2.46
CA VAL A 145 2.32 -16.12 2.61
C VAL A 145 2.87 -17.54 2.71
N THR A 146 3.70 -17.94 1.76
CA THR A 146 4.34 -19.25 1.73
C THR A 146 5.82 -19.08 2.04
N ASN A 147 6.31 -19.72 3.10
CA ASN A 147 7.74 -19.75 3.40
C ASN A 147 8.43 -20.71 2.43
N THR A 148 9.26 -20.19 1.51
CA THR A 148 9.98 -21.02 0.53
C THR A 148 11.33 -21.52 1.05
N GLY A 149 11.72 -21.13 2.26
CA GLY A 149 12.96 -21.49 2.90
C GLY A 149 14.04 -20.44 2.71
N LEU A 150 15.30 -20.86 2.69
CA LEU A 150 16.44 -19.97 2.45
C LEU A 150 16.74 -19.89 0.95
N ASN A 151 17.01 -18.67 0.45
CA ASN A 151 17.50 -18.46 -0.91
C ASN A 151 19.02 -18.77 -1.00
N GLU A 152 19.60 -18.56 -2.18
CA GLU A 152 21.04 -18.80 -2.44
C GLU A 152 21.98 -17.93 -1.59
N LEU A 153 21.48 -16.80 -1.06
CA LEU A 153 22.21 -15.87 -0.19
C LEU A 153 21.94 -16.14 1.30
N GLU A 154 21.29 -17.25 1.63
CA GLU A 154 20.89 -17.64 2.99
C GLU A 154 19.90 -16.66 3.66
N TYR A 155 19.17 -15.87 2.87
CA TYR A 155 18.05 -15.08 3.37
C TYR A 155 16.76 -15.90 3.34
N MET A 156 15.95 -15.75 4.40
CA MET A 156 14.63 -16.37 4.43
C MET A 156 13.72 -15.70 3.40
N GLN A 157 13.10 -16.53 2.57
CA GLN A 157 12.29 -16.10 1.44
C GLN A 157 10.84 -16.53 1.62
N TYR A 158 9.94 -15.65 1.20
CA TYR A 158 8.52 -15.88 1.22
C TYR A 158 7.90 -15.48 -0.12
N ASP A 159 7.01 -16.32 -0.63
CA ASP A 159 6.10 -15.91 -1.70
C ASP A 159 4.81 -15.40 -1.07
N VAL A 160 4.33 -14.27 -1.57
CA VAL A 160 3.22 -13.50 -1.00
C VAL A 160 2.22 -13.20 -2.11
N GLU A 161 1.04 -13.81 -1.99
CA GLU A 161 -0.08 -13.60 -2.88
C GLU A 161 -1.18 -12.85 -2.14
N VAL A 162 -1.74 -11.81 -2.76
CA VAL A 162 -2.85 -11.03 -2.22
C VAL A 162 -3.93 -10.89 -3.26
N ASN A 163 -5.18 -11.12 -2.84
CA ASN A 163 -6.36 -10.70 -3.58
C ASN A 163 -7.29 -9.96 -2.61
N GLY A 164 -7.39 -8.65 -2.81
CA GLY A 164 -7.98 -7.76 -1.83
C GLY A 164 -8.79 -6.62 -2.42
N GLN A 165 -9.66 -6.06 -1.58
CA GLN A 165 -10.46 -4.88 -1.86
C GLN A 165 -10.51 -3.99 -0.63
N VAL A 166 -10.46 -2.68 -0.84
CA VAL A 166 -10.74 -1.68 0.19
C VAL A 166 -11.91 -0.80 -0.23
N HIS A 167 -12.93 -0.76 0.62
CA HIS A 167 -14.10 0.09 0.43
C HIS A 167 -13.93 1.34 1.29
N LYS A 168 -13.72 2.47 0.63
CA LYS A 168 -13.47 3.77 1.26
C LYS A 168 -14.76 4.32 1.88
N ALA A 169 -14.75 4.63 3.16
CA ALA A 169 -15.91 5.13 3.90
C ALA A 169 -16.31 6.56 3.48
N ASN A 170 -15.34 7.37 3.07
CA ASN A 170 -15.54 8.79 2.77
C ASN A 170 -16.31 9.06 1.47
N ASN A 171 -16.10 8.23 0.44
CA ASN A 171 -16.67 8.42 -0.91
C ASN A 171 -17.30 7.16 -1.51
N GLY A 172 -17.26 6.02 -0.80
CA GLY A 172 -17.79 4.74 -1.28
C GLY A 172 -16.98 4.11 -2.41
N ARG A 173 -15.79 4.64 -2.72
CA ARG A 173 -14.89 4.10 -3.75
C ARG A 173 -14.37 2.73 -3.34
N ILE A 174 -14.31 1.81 -4.28
CA ILE A 174 -13.74 0.48 -4.11
C ILE A 174 -12.41 0.45 -4.85
N ILE A 175 -11.38 0.00 -4.14
CA ILE A 175 -10.04 -0.24 -4.68
C ILE A 175 -9.83 -1.75 -4.66
N SER A 176 -9.87 -2.43 -5.80
CA SER A 176 -9.44 -3.84 -5.90
C SER A 176 -7.94 -3.89 -6.20
N TRP A 177 -7.26 -4.86 -5.60
CA TRP A 177 -5.82 -5.01 -5.71
C TRP A 177 -5.41 -6.48 -5.65
N VAL A 178 -4.55 -6.87 -6.57
CA VAL A 178 -3.95 -8.20 -6.65
C VAL A 178 -2.44 -8.04 -6.70
N SER A 179 -1.72 -8.82 -5.90
CA SER A 179 -0.26 -8.83 -5.90
C SER A 179 0.27 -10.24 -5.80
N ASP A 180 1.37 -10.47 -6.50
CA ASP A 180 2.18 -11.68 -6.47
C ASP A 180 3.64 -11.22 -6.36
N ARG A 181 4.26 -11.49 -5.21
CA ARG A 181 5.59 -10.96 -4.89
C ARG A 181 6.38 -11.93 -4.02
N THR A 182 7.69 -11.87 -4.18
CA THR A 182 8.66 -12.52 -3.32
C THR A 182 9.23 -11.50 -2.33
N ARG A 183 9.29 -11.88 -1.06
CA ARG A 183 9.87 -11.12 0.06
C ARG A 183 11.09 -11.86 0.59
N GLU A 184 12.24 -11.21 0.61
CA GLU A 184 13.47 -11.73 1.21
C GLU A 184 13.77 -10.96 2.50
N TRP A 185 13.93 -11.67 3.62
CA TRP A 185 14.23 -11.09 4.93
C TRP A 185 15.74 -10.98 5.13
N ILE A 186 16.28 -9.76 5.00
CA ILE A 186 17.72 -9.50 4.92
C ILE A 186 18.34 -8.99 6.23
N GLU A 187 17.56 -8.37 7.11
CA GLU A 187 17.98 -7.90 8.44
C GLU A 187 16.83 -8.10 9.44
N GLY A 188 17.13 -8.32 10.73
CA GLY A 188 16.12 -8.43 11.82
C GLY A 188 15.69 -9.85 12.22
N ARG A 189 15.98 -10.86 11.39
CA ARG A 189 15.54 -12.27 11.59
C ARG A 189 15.83 -12.90 12.96
N GLU A 190 16.94 -12.54 13.60
CA GLU A 190 17.34 -13.07 14.92
C GLU A 190 16.65 -12.37 16.09
N SER A 191 15.96 -11.27 15.81
CA SER A 191 15.22 -10.46 16.77
C SER A 191 13.77 -10.92 16.87
N PHE A 192 13.15 -10.58 17.99
CA PHE A 192 11.69 -10.66 18.17
C PHE A 192 11.01 -9.31 17.87
N GLU A 193 11.79 -8.25 17.67
CA GLU A 193 11.28 -6.91 17.37
C GLU A 193 11.03 -6.78 15.86
N VAL A 194 9.79 -6.95 15.42
CA VAL A 194 9.42 -6.83 13.99
C VAL A 194 9.85 -5.50 13.35
N MET A 195 10.03 -4.44 14.14
CA MET A 195 10.37 -3.12 13.63
C MET A 195 11.85 -2.98 13.19
N ASP A 196 12.73 -3.90 13.56
CA ASP A 196 14.12 -3.91 13.07
C ASP A 196 14.27 -4.63 11.72
N ASP A 197 13.19 -5.21 11.20
CA ASP A 197 13.21 -5.98 9.98
C ASP A 197 13.42 -5.14 8.72
N VAL A 198 14.22 -5.71 7.82
CA VAL A 198 14.43 -5.20 6.48
C VAL A 198 14.19 -6.30 5.46
N TYR A 199 13.42 -5.95 4.43
CA TYR A 199 13.03 -6.83 3.35
C TYR A 199 13.47 -6.30 1.98
N LEU A 200 13.78 -7.23 1.08
CA LEU A 200 13.79 -6.99 -0.35
C LEU A 200 12.50 -7.53 -0.96
N ILE A 201 11.77 -6.70 -1.70
CA ILE A 201 10.50 -7.07 -2.31
C ILE A 201 10.63 -7.01 -3.82
N SER A 202 10.32 -8.12 -4.50
CA SER A 202 10.25 -8.20 -5.96
C SER A 202 8.92 -8.81 -6.37
N GLY A 203 8.34 -8.37 -7.47
CA GLY A 203 7.10 -8.98 -7.96
C GLY A 203 6.24 -8.04 -8.77
N THR A 204 4.95 -8.33 -8.77
CA THR A 204 3.93 -7.61 -9.51
C THR A 204 2.76 -7.20 -8.62
N ALA A 205 2.10 -6.12 -9.02
CA ALA A 205 0.84 -5.70 -8.44
C ALA A 205 -0.04 -5.11 -9.53
N SER A 206 -1.35 -5.28 -9.39
CA SER A 206 -2.32 -4.63 -10.26
C SER A 206 -3.52 -4.21 -9.45
N GLY A 207 -4.19 -3.16 -9.90
CA GLY A 207 -5.40 -2.72 -9.24
C GLY A 207 -6.34 -1.98 -10.15
N GLU A 208 -7.56 -1.85 -9.64
CA GLU A 208 -8.62 -1.08 -10.23
C GLU A 208 -9.27 -0.24 -9.13
N SER A 209 -9.48 1.03 -9.42
CA SER A 209 -10.18 1.94 -8.51
C SER A 209 -11.46 2.38 -9.19
N SER A 210 -12.59 2.14 -8.52
CA SER A 210 -13.89 2.54 -9.00
C SER A 210 -14.06 4.04 -8.78
N ASP A 211 -13.38 4.85 -9.58
CA ASP A 211 -13.43 6.28 -9.37
C ASP A 211 -14.87 6.80 -9.51
N SER A 212 -15.31 7.56 -8.51
CA SER A 212 -16.60 8.24 -8.51
C SER A 212 -16.41 9.70 -8.92
N LEU A 213 -15.59 9.97 -9.93
CA LEU A 213 -15.60 11.28 -10.59
C LEU A 213 -16.84 11.34 -11.47
N SER A 214 -17.96 11.76 -10.88
CA SER A 214 -19.08 12.31 -11.64
C SER A 214 -18.68 13.70 -12.12
N GLU A 215 -17.91 13.78 -13.19
CA GLU A 215 -17.81 14.98 -14.01
C GLU A 215 -18.62 14.77 -15.29
N GLY A 216 -19.28 15.86 -15.73
CA GLY A 216 -20.41 15.86 -16.65
C GLY A 216 -20.36 14.84 -17.80
N ASN A 217 -21.49 14.14 -17.97
CA ASN A 217 -21.91 13.42 -19.17
C ASN A 217 -20.79 12.71 -19.98
N ASN A 218 -20.54 11.45 -19.62
CA ASN A 218 -20.07 10.34 -20.49
C ASN A 218 -18.58 9.93 -20.42
N ARG A 219 -18.14 9.34 -19.30
CA ARG A 219 -17.72 7.91 -19.16
C ARG A 219 -16.98 7.72 -17.83
N LYS A 220 -17.49 6.79 -17.02
CA LYS A 220 -16.80 6.19 -15.88
C LYS A 220 -15.62 5.38 -16.41
N LEU A 221 -14.42 5.98 -16.46
CA LEU A 221 -13.20 5.23 -16.72
C LEU A 221 -12.77 4.63 -15.38
N MET A 222 -12.73 3.31 -15.31
CA MET A 222 -12.10 2.62 -14.18
C MET A 222 -10.60 2.93 -14.26
N ASN A 223 -10.03 3.50 -13.19
CA ASN A 223 -8.60 3.73 -13.15
C ASN A 223 -7.93 2.39 -12.86
N THR A 224 -7.21 1.85 -13.84
CA THR A 224 -6.49 0.59 -13.68
C THR A 224 -4.99 0.83 -13.74
N TRP A 225 -4.24 0.04 -12.98
CA TRP A 225 -2.78 0.07 -13.04
C TRP A 225 -2.20 -1.32 -12.91
N GLN A 226 -0.99 -1.47 -13.46
CA GLN A 226 -0.13 -2.63 -13.30
C GLN A 226 1.27 -2.14 -12.97
N MET A 227 1.95 -2.88 -12.10
CA MET A 227 3.26 -2.57 -11.58
C MET A 227 4.10 -3.83 -11.55
N HIS A 228 5.39 -3.68 -11.85
CA HIS A 228 6.37 -4.73 -11.61
C HIS A 228 7.73 -4.14 -11.24
N THR A 229 8.45 -4.82 -10.36
CA THR A 229 9.80 -4.42 -9.98
C THR A 229 10.81 -4.81 -11.07
N THR A 230 11.71 -3.91 -11.44
CA THR A 230 12.89 -4.22 -12.27
C THR A 230 14.14 -4.44 -11.44
N SER A 231 14.17 -3.92 -10.21
CA SER A 231 15.10 -4.32 -9.17
C SER A 231 14.37 -4.42 -7.83
N PRO A 232 14.81 -5.28 -6.89
CA PRO A 232 14.14 -5.43 -5.61
C PRO A 232 14.02 -4.10 -4.85
N LEU A 233 12.87 -3.87 -4.24
CA LEU A 233 12.60 -2.71 -3.39
C LEU A 233 13.08 -3.00 -1.97
N ARG A 234 13.96 -2.15 -1.41
CA ARG A 234 14.42 -2.27 -0.02
C ARG A 234 13.46 -1.54 0.93
N VAL A 235 12.73 -2.32 1.72
CA VAL A 235 11.72 -1.86 2.67
C VAL A 235 12.16 -2.20 4.09
N ALA A 236 12.34 -1.19 4.93
CA ALA A 236 12.59 -1.37 6.37
C ALA A 236 11.32 -1.03 7.14
N LEU A 237 10.91 -1.87 8.10
CA LEU A 237 9.64 -1.67 8.80
C LEU A 237 9.62 -0.42 9.70
N ASN A 238 10.79 0.02 10.17
CA ASN A 238 10.97 1.31 10.85
C ASN A 238 11.05 2.53 9.92
N CYS A 239 10.90 2.36 8.61
CA CYS A 239 11.05 3.43 7.62
C CYS A 239 9.76 3.64 6.84
N ASN A 240 9.28 4.88 6.79
CA ASN A 240 8.06 5.24 6.05
C ASN A 240 8.22 5.23 4.53
N TRP A 241 9.45 5.04 4.03
CA TRP A 241 9.78 5.15 2.61
C TRP A 241 10.57 3.94 2.15
N VAL A 242 10.34 3.53 0.90
CA VAL A 242 11.21 2.58 0.19
C VAL A 242 12.58 3.24 -0.01
N SER A 243 13.63 2.57 0.45
CA SER A 243 14.98 3.14 0.53
C SER A 243 15.83 2.93 -0.72
N ALA A 244 15.49 1.92 -1.54
CA ALA A 244 16.19 1.61 -2.77
C ALA A 244 15.32 0.72 -3.66
N GLY A 245 15.62 0.69 -4.96
CA GLY A 245 15.03 -0.23 -5.92
C GLY A 245 14.34 0.48 -7.07
N THR A 246 13.72 -0.27 -7.98
CA THR A 246 13.10 0.30 -9.17
C THR A 246 11.89 -0.51 -9.56
N LEU A 247 10.81 0.19 -9.91
CA LEU A 247 9.60 -0.41 -10.43
C LEU A 247 9.08 0.36 -11.64
N ILE A 248 8.38 -0.36 -12.51
CA ILE A 248 7.68 0.18 -13.66
C ILE A 248 6.19 0.19 -13.35
N VAL A 249 5.51 1.29 -13.68
CA VAL A 249 4.06 1.45 -13.57
C VAL A 249 3.45 1.71 -14.94
N ASN A 250 2.40 0.97 -15.26
CA ASN A 250 1.54 1.18 -16.40
C ASN A 250 0.12 1.48 -15.91
N ALA A 251 -0.34 2.71 -16.07
CA ALA A 251 -1.66 3.15 -15.64
C ALA A 251 -2.53 3.55 -16.84
N SER A 252 -3.82 3.24 -16.78
CA SER A 252 -4.77 3.53 -17.86
C SER A 252 -4.79 5.01 -18.22
N GLY A 253 -4.51 5.34 -19.48
CA GLY A 253 -4.51 6.72 -19.97
C GLY A 253 -3.19 7.48 -19.76
N TRP A 254 -2.15 6.81 -19.25
CA TRP A 254 -0.82 7.38 -19.03
C TRP A 254 0.26 6.61 -19.77
N ASP A 255 1.36 7.32 -20.07
CA ASP A 255 2.59 6.67 -20.53
C ASP A 255 3.20 5.88 -19.38
N GLU A 256 3.99 4.86 -19.72
CA GLU A 256 4.75 4.08 -18.74
C GLU A 256 5.65 4.99 -17.90
N ALA A 257 5.65 4.76 -16.59
CA ALA A 257 6.47 5.49 -15.63
C ALA A 257 7.48 4.54 -14.97
N ILE A 258 8.72 4.99 -14.87
CA ILE A 258 9.77 4.32 -14.10
C ILE A 258 9.92 5.08 -12.78
N ILE A 259 9.83 4.37 -11.66
CA ILE A 259 10.05 4.91 -10.32
C ILE A 259 11.35 4.31 -9.78
N GLU A 260 12.35 5.16 -9.61
CA GLU A 260 13.65 4.82 -9.03
C GLU A 260 13.73 5.35 -7.60
N TYR A 261 14.00 4.46 -6.65
CA TYR A 261 14.27 4.79 -5.25
C TYR A 261 15.78 4.74 -5.02
N GLY A 262 16.33 5.74 -4.32
CA GLY A 262 17.75 5.83 -3.98
C GLY A 262 18.05 6.85 -2.91
#